data_AF-A0A7L2ZWD6-F1
#
_entry.id   AF-A0A7L2ZWD6-F1
#
_cell.length_a   1.000
_cell.length_b   1.000
_cell.length_c   1.000
_cell.angle_alpha   90.00
_cell.angle_beta   90.00
_cell.angle_gamma   90.00
#
_symmetry.space_group_name_H-M   'P 1'
#
loop_
_entity.id
_entity.type
_entity.pdbx_description
1 polymer ?
#
loop_
_entity_poly.entity_id
_entity_poly.type
_entity_poly.pdbx_seq_one_letter_code
_entity_poly.pdbx_strand_id
1 'polypeptide(L)'
;QDYYGKELQKSEDLKTNACITSARPVSKLVRDALERIHEEVVARYYGCGLVVPECLSSCRILDLGSGSGRDCYLLSQLVGEQGHVTGIDMTEGQVWHTSGAPPHPSSSTPTSFPSSCQVEVAKKHIAYHTDKFGYRKPNVEFFHGYMEKLGDAGVADESYDIVISNCVINLAPDKRAVLWEAFRVLKPGGEMYFSDVYASQRLSETVRKHRVLWGAWGCGVGVTRHGDTGPLPPSPMSGLVPGECLAGALFWRDLYSIAEEVGFSPPCLVTASPITIGNKELEDVVGDCRFVSATYRLFKVPAGSRTGPGQATYNGGIAGHERELVFDANFTFKEGEVVDVDAEMAAILQSSRFAEKFLIRAGGANAAAPQGCC
;
A
#
# COMPACT_ATOMS: atom_id res chain seq x y z
N GLN A 1 14.76 20.39 -25.77
CA GLN A 1 15.85 20.59 -24.79
C GLN A 1 15.36 21.16 -23.45
N ASP A 2 14.07 21.42 -23.24
CA ASP A 2 13.57 22.14 -22.04
C ASP A 2 12.88 21.28 -20.97
N TYR A 3 13.12 19.96 -20.92
CA TYR A 3 12.33 19.04 -20.08
C TYR A 3 12.78 18.92 -18.60
N TYR A 4 14.03 19.27 -18.26
CA TYR A 4 14.62 18.93 -16.96
C TYR A 4 14.44 19.95 -15.83
N GLY A 5 13.64 21.01 -16.02
CA GLY A 5 13.71 22.21 -15.16
C GLY A 5 12.40 22.74 -14.58
N LYS A 6 11.27 22.04 -14.69
CA LYS A 6 10.02 22.49 -14.06
C LYS A 6 9.56 21.49 -13.00
N GLU A 7 9.54 21.95 -11.76
CA GLU A 7 8.95 21.24 -10.62
C GLU A 7 7.46 20.98 -10.92
N LEU A 8 7.05 19.71 -10.90
CA LEU A 8 5.64 19.35 -11.04
C LEU A 8 4.94 19.74 -9.75
N GLN A 9 3.90 20.58 -9.86
CA GLN A 9 3.20 21.16 -8.72
C GLN A 9 1.82 20.51 -8.51
N LYS A 10 1.29 19.76 -9.49
CA LYS A 10 -0.07 19.18 -9.46
C LYS A 10 -0.12 17.78 -10.09
N SER A 11 -1.15 17.00 -9.73
CA SER A 11 -1.41 15.66 -10.30
C SER A 11 -1.67 15.65 -11.82
N GLU A 12 -2.06 16.79 -12.38
CA GLU A 12 -2.25 17.01 -13.83
C GLU A 12 -0.94 17.04 -14.62
N ASP A 13 0.21 17.15 -13.93
CA ASP A 13 1.54 17.16 -14.52
C ASP A 13 2.10 15.74 -14.75
N LEU A 14 1.39 14.69 -14.32
CA LEU A 14 1.75 13.28 -14.54
C LEU A 14 1.54 12.88 -16.00
N LYS A 15 2.53 12.22 -16.61
CA LYS A 15 2.48 11.78 -18.01
C LYS A 15 1.85 10.40 -18.22
N THR A 16 1.44 9.77 -17.14
CA THR A 16 0.71 8.51 -17.08
C THR A 16 -0.51 8.66 -16.20
N ASN A 17 -1.52 7.81 -16.44
CA ASN A 17 -2.62 7.61 -15.50
C ASN A 17 -2.26 6.62 -14.39
N ALA A 18 -0.96 6.33 -14.18
CA ALA A 18 -0.47 5.35 -13.21
C ALA A 18 -1.02 5.60 -11.79
N CYS A 19 -1.35 6.86 -11.50
CA CYS A 19 -1.88 7.30 -10.22
C CYS A 19 -3.40 7.48 -10.14
N ILE A 20 -4.16 6.80 -10.98
CA ILE A 20 -5.63 6.83 -10.97
C ILE A 20 -6.15 5.42 -10.69
N THR A 21 -6.72 5.21 -9.49
CA THR A 21 -7.38 3.93 -9.14
C THR A 21 -8.70 3.75 -9.92
N SER A 22 -9.07 2.51 -10.26
CA SER A 22 -10.35 2.15 -10.91
C SER A 22 -11.58 2.60 -10.12
N ALA A 23 -12.43 3.39 -10.78
CA ALA A 23 -13.90 3.34 -10.98
C ALA A 23 -14.90 2.81 -9.92
N ARG A 24 -14.51 2.31 -8.73
CA ARG A 24 -15.49 2.03 -7.67
C ARG A 24 -15.77 3.31 -6.89
N PRO A 25 -17.04 3.73 -6.74
CA PRO A 25 -17.37 4.87 -5.90
C PRO A 25 -16.89 4.60 -4.47
N VAL A 26 -16.06 5.49 -3.94
CA VAL A 26 -15.68 5.47 -2.53
C VAL A 26 -16.95 5.39 -1.68
N SER A 27 -17.01 4.56 -0.65
CA SER A 27 -18.22 4.46 0.17
C SER A 27 -18.50 5.80 0.88
N LYS A 28 -19.76 6.06 1.25
CA LYS A 28 -20.10 7.27 2.02
C LYS A 28 -19.29 7.34 3.32
N LEU A 29 -19.13 6.21 3.99
CA LEU A 29 -18.32 6.10 5.21
C LEU A 29 -16.88 6.55 5.00
N VAL A 30 -16.22 6.11 3.92
CA VAL A 30 -14.84 6.48 3.62
C VAL A 30 -14.72 7.96 3.22
N ARG A 31 -15.68 8.50 2.45
CA ARG A 31 -15.72 9.93 2.12
C ARG A 31 -15.88 10.80 3.36
N ASP A 32 -16.86 10.49 4.20
CA ASP A 32 -17.13 11.23 5.44
C ASP A 32 -15.91 11.20 6.37
N ALA A 33 -15.18 10.08 6.42
CA ALA A 33 -13.96 9.95 7.21
C ALA A 33 -12.78 10.77 6.64
N LEU A 34 -12.62 10.82 5.31
CA LEU A 34 -11.59 11.66 4.66
C LEU A 34 -11.80 13.16 4.91
N GLU A 35 -13.05 13.63 4.87
CA GLU A 35 -13.39 15.04 5.11
C GLU A 35 -13.02 15.53 6.52
N ARG A 36 -12.80 14.59 7.46
CA ARG A 36 -12.46 14.89 8.86
C ARG A 36 -10.96 14.93 9.11
N ILE A 37 -10.13 14.62 8.10
CA ILE A 37 -8.67 14.63 8.22
C ILE A 37 -8.15 16.06 8.09
N HIS A 38 -7.16 16.40 8.90
CA HIS A 38 -6.52 17.71 8.90
C HIS A 38 -5.92 18.05 7.52
N GLU A 39 -6.14 19.28 7.03
CA GLU A 39 -5.73 19.70 5.70
C GLU A 39 -4.23 19.56 5.44
N GLU A 40 -3.37 19.85 6.43
CA GLU A 40 -1.91 19.68 6.31
C GLU A 40 -1.50 18.21 6.06
N VAL A 41 -2.23 17.25 6.63
CA VAL A 41 -2.02 15.81 6.37
C VAL A 41 -2.42 15.49 4.94
N VAL A 42 -3.57 15.98 4.50
CA VAL A 42 -4.07 15.71 3.13
C VAL A 42 -3.18 16.38 2.07
N ALA A 43 -2.74 17.61 2.30
CA ALA A 43 -1.95 18.39 1.37
C ALA A 43 -0.55 17.82 1.12
N ARG A 44 -0.04 16.99 2.04
CA ARG A 44 1.23 16.27 1.93
C ARG A 44 1.03 14.78 1.62
N TYR A 45 -0.11 14.43 1.05
CA TYR A 45 -0.36 13.07 0.57
C TYR A 45 0.09 12.95 -0.88
N TYR A 46 0.86 11.90 -1.15
CA TYR A 46 1.42 11.65 -2.48
C TYR A 46 1.08 10.26 -3.03
N GLY A 47 0.15 9.55 -2.37
CA GLY A 47 -0.33 8.26 -2.84
C GLY A 47 -1.31 8.39 -4.01
N CYS A 48 -1.53 7.26 -4.67
CA CYS A 48 -2.17 7.18 -5.97
C CYS A 48 -3.59 6.53 -5.91
N GLY A 49 -4.15 6.43 -4.70
CA GLY A 49 -5.43 5.77 -4.44
C GLY A 49 -5.82 5.71 -2.97
N LEU A 50 -6.76 4.83 -2.63
CA LEU A 50 -7.10 4.47 -1.26
C LEU A 50 -7.08 2.96 -1.14
N VAL A 51 -6.40 2.48 -0.10
CA VAL A 51 -6.32 1.06 0.23
C VAL A 51 -7.10 0.85 1.51
N VAL A 52 -8.37 0.46 1.37
CA VAL A 52 -9.29 0.28 2.49
C VAL A 52 -9.86 -1.14 2.43
N PRO A 53 -9.32 -2.08 3.24
CA PRO A 53 -9.86 -3.42 3.34
C PRO A 53 -11.23 -3.42 4.03
N GLU A 54 -12.00 -4.49 3.86
CA GLU A 54 -13.28 -4.66 4.55
C GLU A 54 -13.11 -5.24 5.96
N CYS A 55 -14.19 -5.26 6.75
CA CYS A 55 -14.23 -5.90 8.07
C CYS A 55 -13.14 -5.38 9.05
N LEU A 56 -13.08 -4.07 9.27
CA LEU A 56 -12.00 -3.40 10.01
C LEU A 56 -12.24 -3.19 11.51
N SER A 57 -13.47 -3.38 11.98
CA SER A 57 -13.85 -3.05 13.36
C SER A 57 -12.90 -3.68 14.39
N SER A 58 -12.32 -2.85 15.25
CA SER A 58 -11.35 -3.21 16.30
C SER A 58 -10.04 -3.86 15.81
N CYS A 59 -9.73 -3.82 14.51
CA CYS A 59 -8.47 -4.36 13.99
C CYS A 59 -7.27 -3.50 14.39
N ARG A 60 -6.11 -4.15 14.48
CA ARG A 60 -4.79 -3.51 14.50
C ARG A 60 -4.23 -3.51 13.08
N ILE A 61 -4.00 -2.34 12.52
CA ILE A 61 -3.52 -2.13 11.14
C ILE A 61 -2.11 -1.54 11.17
N LEU A 62 -1.23 -2.07 10.32
CA LEU A 62 0.07 -1.48 10.02
C LEU A 62 0.04 -0.90 8.60
N ASP A 63 0.44 0.37 8.45
CA ASP A 63 0.54 1.06 7.17
C ASP A 63 2.01 1.29 6.79
N LEU A 64 2.47 0.63 5.74
CA LEU A 64 3.83 0.71 5.23
C LEU A 64 3.94 1.88 4.24
N GLY A 65 4.85 2.82 4.51
CA GLY A 65 4.96 4.06 3.73
C GLY A 65 3.81 5.02 4.02
N SER A 66 3.46 5.16 5.30
CA SER A 66 2.31 5.95 5.76
C SER A 66 2.38 7.45 5.44
N GLY A 67 3.56 7.96 5.08
CA GLY A 67 3.79 9.37 4.78
C GLY A 67 3.33 10.28 5.92
N SER A 68 2.52 11.29 5.57
CA SER A 68 1.92 12.23 6.52
C SER A 68 0.74 11.67 7.31
N GLY A 69 0.34 10.41 7.05
CA GLY A 69 -0.65 9.67 7.83
C GLY A 69 -2.08 9.74 7.34
N ARG A 70 -2.36 10.19 6.10
CA ARG A 70 -3.73 10.26 5.56
C ARG A 70 -4.48 8.93 5.71
N ASP A 71 -3.89 7.85 5.21
CA ASP A 71 -4.53 6.53 5.22
C ASP A 71 -4.64 5.99 6.66
N CYS A 72 -3.64 6.26 7.51
CA CYS A 72 -3.70 5.97 8.94
C CYS A 72 -4.88 6.67 9.66
N TYR A 73 -5.08 7.98 9.46
CA TYR A 73 -6.17 8.74 10.09
C TYR A 73 -7.54 8.40 9.51
N LEU A 74 -7.60 8.02 8.24
CA LEU A 74 -8.80 7.44 7.65
C LEU A 74 -9.17 6.14 8.36
N LEU A 75 -8.22 5.21 8.43
CA LEU A 75 -8.43 3.87 8.99
C LEU A 75 -8.68 3.90 10.50
N SER A 76 -8.06 4.83 11.22
CA SER A 76 -8.31 5.09 12.65
C SER A 76 -9.79 5.24 12.96
N GLN A 77 -10.55 5.89 12.07
CA GLN A 77 -12.00 6.05 12.22
C GLN A 77 -12.75 4.76 11.95
N LEU A 78 -12.31 3.97 10.97
CA LEU A 78 -12.97 2.73 10.53
C LEU A 78 -12.72 1.56 11.48
N VAL A 79 -11.55 1.48 12.11
CA VAL A 79 -11.27 0.48 13.15
C VAL A 79 -11.93 0.86 14.48
N GLY A 80 -12.27 2.13 14.69
CA GLY A 80 -12.89 2.66 15.89
C GLY A 80 -11.94 2.79 17.08
N GLU A 81 -12.47 3.29 18.21
CA GLU A 81 -11.68 3.61 19.41
C GLU A 81 -10.95 2.38 20.01
N GLN A 82 -11.47 1.17 19.80
CA GLN A 82 -10.87 -0.08 20.27
C GLN A 82 -9.84 -0.67 19.30
N GLY A 83 -9.84 -0.24 18.04
CA GLY A 83 -8.83 -0.62 17.06
C GLY A 83 -7.56 0.20 17.21
N HIS A 84 -6.60 -0.05 16.34
CA HIS A 84 -5.32 0.66 16.35
C HIS A 84 -4.73 0.75 14.95
N VAL A 85 -4.07 1.87 14.62
CA VAL A 85 -3.35 2.00 13.36
C VAL A 85 -1.93 2.53 13.60
N THR A 86 -0.96 1.80 13.08
CA THR A 86 0.45 2.16 13.17
C THR A 86 0.96 2.52 11.78
N GLY A 87 1.53 3.72 11.62
CA GLY A 87 2.18 4.14 10.39
C GLY A 87 3.71 4.04 10.47
N ILE A 88 4.34 3.45 9.46
CA ILE A 88 5.80 3.43 9.31
C ILE A 88 6.16 4.21 8.06
N ASP A 89 7.12 5.13 8.16
CA ASP A 89 7.69 5.81 7.01
C ASP A 89 9.18 6.12 7.22
N MET A 90 9.96 6.07 6.14
CA MET A 90 11.42 6.27 6.17
C MET A 90 11.84 7.71 5.86
N THR A 91 10.90 8.60 5.51
CA THR A 91 11.23 9.94 4.99
C THR A 91 11.63 10.88 6.11
N GLU A 92 12.92 11.11 6.31
CA GLU A 92 13.41 12.23 7.13
C GLU A 92 13.08 13.59 6.50
N GLY A 93 12.92 14.62 7.33
CA GLY A 93 12.61 15.97 6.85
C GLY A 93 13.81 16.58 6.12
N GLN A 94 13.65 16.96 4.85
CA GLN A 94 14.68 17.69 4.12
C GLN A 94 14.81 19.11 4.68
N VAL A 95 15.96 19.49 5.26
CA VAL A 95 16.22 20.91 5.55
C VAL A 95 16.62 21.60 4.25
N TRP A 96 15.76 22.47 3.72
CA TRP A 96 16.03 23.16 2.45
C TRP A 96 16.86 24.43 2.67
N HIS A 97 18.18 24.38 2.51
CA HIS A 97 18.89 25.65 2.31
C HIS A 97 18.49 26.24 0.95
N THR A 98 17.59 27.22 0.92
CA THR A 98 17.39 28.06 -0.26
C THR A 98 18.72 28.72 -0.57
N SER A 99 19.44 28.19 -1.57
CA SER A 99 20.59 28.85 -2.18
C SER A 99 20.09 30.10 -2.90
N GLY A 100 19.94 31.19 -2.17
CA GLY A 100 19.50 32.49 -2.67
C GLY A 100 20.21 33.62 -1.95
N ALA A 101 21.43 33.93 -2.41
CA ALA A 101 22.27 35.08 -2.04
C ALA A 101 22.67 35.25 -0.55
N PRO A 102 23.88 35.77 -0.24
CA PRO A 102 24.21 36.14 1.12
C PRO A 102 23.29 37.27 1.59
N PRO A 103 22.76 37.24 2.83
CA PRO A 103 21.89 38.31 3.31
C PRO A 103 22.70 39.60 3.48
N HIS A 104 22.24 40.68 2.86
CA HIS A 104 22.59 42.02 3.31
C HIS A 104 22.07 42.22 4.74
N PRO A 105 22.83 42.85 5.64
CA PRO A 105 22.48 42.95 7.04
C PRO A 105 21.51 44.10 7.29
N SER A 106 20.23 43.93 6.96
CA SER A 106 19.13 44.72 7.52
C SER A 106 17.77 44.20 7.07
N SER A 107 17.11 43.39 7.90
CA SER A 107 15.64 43.35 8.16
C SER A 107 15.15 41.93 8.46
N SER A 108 14.63 41.77 9.69
CA SER A 108 13.60 40.83 10.15
C SER A 108 13.50 39.43 9.52
N THR A 109 13.92 38.44 10.32
CA THR A 109 13.46 37.03 10.39
C THR A 109 13.28 36.27 9.06
N PRO A 110 14.14 35.28 8.76
CA PRO A 110 13.86 34.33 7.70
C PRO A 110 12.72 33.41 8.15
N THR A 111 11.58 33.45 7.45
CA THR A 111 10.58 32.37 7.47
C THR A 111 11.11 31.19 6.66
N SER A 112 12.08 30.48 7.21
CA SER A 112 12.38 29.11 6.77
C SER A 112 11.30 28.20 7.34
N PHE A 113 10.39 27.68 6.51
CA PHE A 113 9.60 26.52 6.90
C PHE A 113 10.55 25.32 6.91
N PRO A 114 10.85 24.68 8.07
CA PRO A 114 11.51 23.40 8.03
C PRO A 114 10.57 22.43 7.31
N SER A 115 11.05 21.81 6.23
CA SER A 115 10.35 20.67 5.62
C SER A 115 10.38 19.53 6.64
N SER A 116 9.37 19.50 7.49
CA SER A 116 9.23 18.47 8.52
C SER A 116 9.13 17.10 7.87
N CYS A 117 9.82 16.13 8.48
CA CYS A 117 9.68 14.70 8.24
C CYS A 117 8.18 14.34 8.12
N GLN A 118 7.81 13.49 7.17
CA GLN A 118 6.39 13.15 6.94
C GLN A 118 5.76 12.57 8.22
N VAL A 119 6.50 11.72 8.92
CA VAL A 119 6.13 11.15 10.23
C VAL A 119 5.90 12.24 11.28
N GLU A 120 6.68 13.32 11.28
CA GLU A 120 6.50 14.41 12.24
C GLU A 120 5.25 15.25 11.95
N VAL A 121 4.87 15.40 10.68
CA VAL A 121 3.55 15.95 10.32
C VAL A 121 2.44 15.05 10.84
N ALA A 122 2.57 13.74 10.63
CA ALA A 122 1.60 12.78 11.13
C ALA A 122 1.46 12.90 12.66
N LYS A 123 2.56 12.85 13.41
CA LYS A 123 2.58 12.98 14.88
C LYS A 123 2.00 14.29 15.39
N LYS A 124 2.31 15.42 14.74
CA LYS A 124 1.79 16.75 15.10
C LYS A 124 0.26 16.77 15.17
N HIS A 125 -0.42 15.98 14.34
CA HIS A 125 -1.87 15.98 14.22
C HIS A 125 -2.59 14.89 15.02
N ILE A 126 -1.88 14.13 15.88
CA ILE A 126 -2.51 13.05 16.67
C ILE A 126 -3.58 13.62 17.62
N ALA A 127 -3.25 14.69 18.35
CA ALA A 127 -4.18 15.29 19.30
C ALA A 127 -5.42 15.87 18.61
N TYR A 128 -5.22 16.54 17.47
CA TYR A 128 -6.33 17.06 16.64
C TYR A 128 -7.30 15.95 16.24
N HIS A 129 -6.79 14.85 15.66
CA HIS A 129 -7.66 13.77 15.19
C HIS A 129 -8.30 13.01 16.35
N THR A 130 -7.60 12.82 17.48
CA THR A 130 -8.18 12.20 18.67
C THR A 130 -9.42 12.96 19.16
N ASP A 131 -9.31 14.30 19.29
CA ASP A 131 -10.43 15.17 19.66
C ASP A 131 -11.51 15.20 18.58
N LYS A 132 -11.11 15.41 17.32
CA LYS A 132 -12.02 15.46 16.17
C LYS A 132 -12.84 14.18 16.02
N PHE A 133 -12.30 13.02 16.37
CA PHE A 133 -12.97 11.72 16.30
C PHE A 133 -13.76 11.38 17.57
N GLY A 134 -13.61 12.17 18.64
CA GLY A 134 -14.30 11.98 19.92
C GLY A 134 -13.74 10.80 20.73
N TYR A 135 -12.46 10.48 20.58
CA TYR A 135 -11.82 9.37 21.28
C TYR A 135 -11.20 9.82 22.61
N ARG A 136 -11.24 8.94 23.62
CA ARG A 136 -10.66 9.22 24.95
C ARG A 136 -9.14 9.22 24.95
N LYS A 137 -8.54 8.51 23.99
CA LYS A 137 -7.09 8.39 23.79
C LYS A 137 -6.80 8.19 22.30
N PRO A 138 -5.59 8.53 21.82
CA PRO A 138 -5.22 8.22 20.45
C PRO A 138 -5.26 6.71 20.20
N ASN A 139 -5.74 6.34 19.02
CA ASN A 139 -5.66 4.98 18.49
C ASN A 139 -4.70 4.89 17.30
N VAL A 140 -3.85 5.90 17.12
CA VAL A 140 -2.80 5.94 16.10
C VAL A 140 -1.42 6.10 16.73
N GLU A 141 -0.42 5.54 16.08
CA GLU A 141 0.99 5.79 16.37
C GLU A 141 1.80 5.83 15.07
N PHE A 142 2.92 6.54 15.06
CA PHE A 142 3.76 6.68 13.87
C PHE A 142 5.23 6.53 14.23
N PHE A 143 5.95 5.70 13.48
CA PHE A 143 7.38 5.49 13.65
C PHE A 143 8.16 5.83 12.40
N HIS A 144 9.39 6.28 12.62
CA HIS A 144 10.38 6.38 11.56
C HIS A 144 11.04 5.01 11.39
N GLY A 145 11.04 4.47 10.17
CA GLY A 145 11.61 3.14 9.95
C GLY A 145 11.54 2.68 8.49
N TYR A 146 12.31 1.65 8.19
CA TYR A 146 12.32 0.98 6.89
C TYR A 146 11.33 -0.18 6.90
N MET A 147 10.53 -0.30 5.83
CA MET A 147 9.55 -1.39 5.70
C MET A 147 10.20 -2.78 5.57
N GLU A 148 11.48 -2.83 5.19
CA GLU A 148 12.31 -4.03 5.14
C GLU A 148 12.84 -4.46 6.52
N LYS A 149 12.71 -3.61 7.54
CA LYS A 149 13.30 -3.79 8.88
C LYS A 149 12.38 -3.24 9.97
N LEU A 150 11.13 -3.69 9.99
CA LEU A 150 10.16 -3.31 11.02
C LEU A 150 10.60 -3.70 12.43
N GLY A 151 11.41 -4.77 12.57
CA GLY A 151 12.02 -5.13 13.86
C GLY A 151 12.87 -4.01 14.48
N ASP A 152 13.63 -3.27 13.66
CA ASP A 152 14.44 -2.13 14.12
C ASP A 152 13.57 -0.96 14.60
N ALA A 153 12.36 -0.85 14.06
CA ALA A 153 11.34 0.13 14.49
C ALA A 153 10.52 -0.35 15.70
N GLY A 154 10.83 -1.53 16.26
CA GLY A 154 10.15 -2.08 17.45
C GLY A 154 8.83 -2.79 17.14
N VAL A 155 8.56 -3.13 15.88
CA VAL A 155 7.32 -3.80 15.47
C VAL A 155 7.41 -5.30 15.77
N ALA A 156 6.59 -5.74 16.72
CA ALA A 156 6.59 -7.13 17.21
C ALA A 156 5.97 -8.12 16.22
N ASP A 157 6.42 -9.37 16.30
CA ASP A 157 5.83 -10.51 15.60
C ASP A 157 4.34 -10.65 15.95
N GLU A 158 3.53 -11.11 15.00
CA GLU A 158 2.13 -11.50 15.22
C GLU A 158 1.28 -10.48 15.98
N SER A 159 1.49 -9.19 15.71
CA SER A 159 0.89 -8.08 16.44
C SER A 159 -0.19 -7.32 15.67
N TYR A 160 -0.33 -7.57 14.36
CA TYR A 160 -1.30 -6.92 13.48
C TYR A 160 -2.27 -7.90 12.86
N ASP A 161 -3.51 -7.46 12.69
CA ASP A 161 -4.55 -8.18 11.95
C ASP A 161 -4.42 -7.91 10.45
N ILE A 162 -3.98 -6.70 10.09
CA ILE A 162 -3.89 -6.23 8.71
C ILE A 162 -2.59 -5.44 8.51
N VAL A 163 -1.90 -5.70 7.40
CA VAL A 163 -0.84 -4.82 6.87
C VAL A 163 -1.35 -4.23 5.56
N ILE A 164 -1.24 -2.91 5.40
CA ILE A 164 -1.56 -2.23 4.16
C ILE A 164 -0.34 -1.51 3.58
N SER A 165 -0.42 -1.21 2.29
CA SER A 165 0.54 -0.38 1.57
C SER A 165 -0.11 0.14 0.28
N ASN A 166 0.28 1.34 -0.13
CA ASN A 166 -0.23 1.97 -1.34
C ASN A 166 0.92 2.56 -2.18
N CYS A 167 1.28 1.88 -3.27
CA CYS A 167 2.28 2.31 -4.27
C CYS A 167 3.71 2.56 -3.76
N VAL A 168 4.10 2.00 -2.61
CA VAL A 168 5.46 2.19 -2.05
C VAL A 168 6.35 0.95 -2.08
N ILE A 169 5.80 -0.27 -2.21
CA ILE A 169 6.59 -1.51 -2.21
C ILE A 169 7.51 -1.55 -3.44
N ASN A 170 7.06 -0.98 -4.57
CA ASN A 170 7.90 -0.85 -5.75
C ASN A 170 9.16 0.00 -5.57
N LEU A 171 9.16 0.90 -4.58
CA LEU A 171 10.32 1.73 -4.22
C LEU A 171 11.32 0.97 -3.33
N ALA A 172 10.90 -0.11 -2.69
CA ALA A 172 11.76 -0.92 -1.82
C ALA A 172 12.88 -1.61 -2.64
N PRO A 173 14.16 -1.47 -2.24
CA PRO A 173 15.27 -2.23 -2.82
C PRO A 173 15.10 -3.74 -2.68
N ASP A 174 14.53 -4.21 -1.56
CA ASP A 174 14.30 -5.63 -1.29
C ASP A 174 12.83 -5.91 -0.97
N LYS A 175 12.06 -6.15 -2.03
CA LYS A 175 10.63 -6.51 -1.95
C LYS A 175 10.38 -7.82 -1.19
N ARG A 176 11.33 -8.76 -1.22
CA ARG A 176 11.20 -10.02 -0.47
C ARG A 176 11.27 -9.75 1.03
N ALA A 177 12.21 -8.91 1.45
CA ALA A 177 12.31 -8.49 2.84
C ALA A 177 11.03 -7.78 3.32
N VAL A 178 10.44 -6.90 2.50
CA VAL A 178 9.15 -6.25 2.83
C VAL A 178 8.03 -7.27 3.04
N LEU A 179 7.85 -8.22 2.10
CA LEU A 179 6.81 -9.24 2.24
C LEU A 179 7.08 -10.16 3.44
N TRP A 180 8.34 -10.50 3.70
CA TRP A 180 8.71 -11.30 4.86
C TRP A 180 8.40 -10.58 6.19
N GLU A 181 8.75 -9.30 6.30
CA GLU A 181 8.43 -8.49 7.48
C GLU A 181 6.91 -8.34 7.66
N ALA A 182 6.16 -8.10 6.58
CA ALA A 182 4.70 -8.08 6.63
C ALA A 182 4.13 -9.43 7.13
N PHE A 183 4.67 -10.55 6.66
CA PHE A 183 4.25 -11.88 7.13
C PHE A 183 4.58 -12.10 8.61
N ARG A 184 5.77 -11.71 9.06
CA ARG A 184 6.22 -11.86 10.46
C ARG A 184 5.29 -11.12 11.41
N VAL A 185 4.95 -9.86 11.12
CA VAL A 185 4.15 -9.01 12.01
C VAL A 185 2.65 -9.33 11.99
N LEU A 186 2.16 -10.03 10.96
CA LEU A 186 0.78 -10.48 10.89
C LEU A 186 0.52 -11.63 11.87
N LYS A 187 -0.61 -11.57 12.56
CA LYS A 187 -1.16 -12.70 13.33
C LYS A 187 -1.49 -13.88 12.40
N PRO A 188 -1.58 -15.11 12.93
CA PRO A 188 -2.24 -16.20 12.21
C PRO A 188 -3.65 -15.77 11.78
N GLY A 189 -3.98 -15.94 10.49
CA GLY A 189 -5.22 -15.44 9.88
C GLY A 189 -5.18 -13.99 9.41
N GLY A 190 -4.08 -13.28 9.64
CA GLY A 190 -3.90 -11.89 9.24
C GLY A 190 -3.79 -11.70 7.73
N GLU A 191 -4.03 -10.48 7.26
CA GLU A 191 -4.08 -10.12 5.84
C GLU A 191 -3.08 -9.01 5.50
N MET A 192 -2.32 -9.19 4.42
CA MET A 192 -1.66 -8.09 3.72
C MET A 192 -2.55 -7.65 2.55
N TYR A 193 -3.06 -6.42 2.58
CA TYR A 193 -3.94 -5.85 1.56
C TYR A 193 -3.32 -4.58 0.99
N PHE A 194 -2.88 -4.62 -0.27
CA PHE A 194 -2.05 -3.56 -0.82
C PHE A 194 -2.27 -3.34 -2.31
N SER A 195 -2.05 -2.10 -2.73
CA SER A 195 -2.09 -1.71 -4.15
C SER A 195 -0.70 -1.30 -4.61
N ASP A 196 -0.30 -1.76 -5.79
CA ASP A 196 0.93 -1.33 -6.44
C ASP A 196 0.85 -1.48 -7.97
N VAL A 197 1.90 -1.01 -8.66
CA VAL A 197 2.05 -1.18 -10.10
C VAL A 197 2.74 -2.51 -10.43
N TYR A 198 2.19 -3.23 -11.40
CA TYR A 198 2.74 -4.49 -11.87
C TYR A 198 3.01 -4.45 -13.37
N ALA A 199 4.11 -5.06 -13.77
CA ALA A 199 4.51 -5.20 -15.15
C ALA A 199 4.07 -6.56 -15.72
N SER A 200 3.75 -6.60 -17.01
CA SER A 200 3.40 -7.82 -17.75
C SER A 200 4.58 -8.77 -17.95
N GLN A 201 5.81 -8.26 -17.78
CA GLN A 201 7.07 -8.99 -17.92
C GLN A 201 8.14 -8.39 -17.02
N ARG A 202 9.28 -9.08 -16.87
CA ARG A 202 10.44 -8.51 -16.17
C ARG A 202 10.99 -7.31 -16.93
N LEU A 203 11.13 -6.20 -16.22
CA LEU A 203 11.64 -4.95 -16.78
C LEU A 203 13.10 -5.08 -17.20
N SER A 204 13.43 -4.53 -18.38
CA SER A 204 14.80 -4.44 -18.88
C SER A 204 15.63 -3.52 -17.98
N GLU A 205 16.95 -3.67 -18.03
CA GLU A 205 17.86 -2.81 -17.26
C GLU A 205 17.74 -1.34 -17.68
N THR A 206 17.45 -1.08 -18.96
CA THR A 206 17.15 0.24 -19.50
C THR A 206 15.95 0.87 -18.80
N VAL A 207 14.83 0.14 -18.68
CA VAL A 207 13.63 0.63 -17.98
C VAL A 207 13.93 0.84 -16.49
N ARG A 208 14.57 -0.12 -15.83
CA ARG A 208 14.92 -0.05 -14.39
C ARG A 208 15.79 1.15 -14.03
N LYS A 209 16.68 1.58 -14.93
CA LYS A 209 17.57 2.73 -14.72
C LYS A 209 17.02 4.05 -15.26
N HIS A 210 15.84 4.04 -15.89
CA HIS A 210 15.29 5.23 -16.52
C HIS A 210 14.75 6.21 -15.48
N ARG A 211 15.40 7.38 -15.35
CA ARG A 211 15.13 8.37 -14.27
C ARG A 211 13.66 8.78 -14.15
N VAL A 212 12.97 8.95 -15.28
CA VAL A 212 11.55 9.37 -15.30
C VAL A 212 10.62 8.23 -14.89
N LEU A 213 10.92 6.99 -15.31
CA LEU A 213 10.11 5.82 -14.99
C LEU A 213 10.33 5.36 -13.54
N TRP A 214 11.53 5.61 -12.99
CA TRP A 214 11.86 5.32 -11.60
C TRP A 214 11.11 6.22 -10.64
N GLY A 215 11.09 7.52 -10.89
CA GLY A 215 10.59 8.46 -9.89
C GLY A 215 11.52 8.52 -8.70
N ALA A 216 12.53 9.37 -8.80
CA ALA A 216 13.22 9.80 -7.61
C ALA A 216 12.29 10.77 -6.86
N TRP A 217 11.52 10.23 -5.92
CA TRP A 217 11.41 10.95 -4.66
C TRP A 217 12.83 11.33 -4.25
N GLY A 218 13.04 12.60 -3.90
CA GLY A 218 14.33 13.11 -3.45
C GLY A 218 14.75 12.45 -2.14
N CYS A 219 15.14 11.19 -2.18
CA CYS A 219 15.88 10.48 -1.16
C CYS A 219 17.01 9.82 -1.93
N GLY A 220 18.22 10.35 -1.75
CA GLY A 220 19.43 9.78 -2.32
C GLY A 220 19.66 8.38 -1.74
N VAL A 221 19.00 7.37 -2.30
CA VAL A 221 19.40 5.99 -2.11
C VAL A 221 20.57 5.78 -3.05
N GLY A 222 21.77 6.01 -2.54
CA GLY A 222 23.00 5.65 -3.22
C GLY A 222 22.95 4.17 -3.58
N VAL A 223 22.94 3.87 -4.87
CA VAL A 223 23.25 2.52 -5.37
C VAL A 223 24.71 2.27 -5.01
N THR A 224 24.97 1.70 -3.84
CA THR A 224 26.32 1.22 -3.50
C THR A 224 26.59 -0.01 -4.36
N ARG A 225 27.43 0.15 -5.38
CA ARG A 225 28.08 -0.98 -6.06
C ARG A 225 28.91 -1.72 -5.02
N HIS A 226 28.72 -3.03 -4.90
CA HIS A 226 29.74 -3.89 -4.32
C HIS A 226 31.01 -3.76 -5.18
N GLY A 227 32.01 -3.02 -4.69
CA GLY A 227 33.36 -3.03 -5.27
C GLY A 227 34.16 -1.72 -5.25
N ASP A 228 33.53 -0.55 -5.09
CA ASP A 228 34.27 0.74 -5.18
C ASP A 228 34.54 1.35 -3.80
N THR A 229 35.82 1.51 -3.47
CA THR A 229 36.32 2.14 -2.24
C THR A 229 36.43 3.66 -2.43
N GLY A 230 35.34 4.39 -2.20
CA GLY A 230 35.38 5.84 -2.04
C GLY A 230 34.01 6.53 -2.15
N PRO A 231 33.71 7.54 -1.30
CA PRO A 231 32.49 8.34 -1.45
C PRO A 231 32.62 9.31 -2.64
N LEU A 232 31.67 9.27 -3.57
CA LEU A 232 31.52 10.30 -4.59
C LEU A 232 30.94 11.59 -3.96
N PRO A 233 31.38 12.79 -4.40
CA PRO A 233 30.87 14.04 -3.86
C PRO A 233 29.39 14.26 -4.23
N PRO A 234 28.60 14.93 -3.37
CA PRO A 234 27.21 15.25 -3.68
C PRO A 234 27.16 16.27 -4.82
N SER A 235 26.53 15.90 -5.94
CA SER A 235 26.16 16.86 -6.98
C SER A 235 24.91 17.63 -6.57
N PRO A 236 24.83 18.95 -6.84
CA PRO A 236 23.65 19.73 -6.51
C PRO A 236 22.55 19.41 -7.54
N MET A 237 21.57 18.59 -7.17
CA MET A 237 20.37 18.35 -7.99
C MET A 237 19.19 19.18 -7.49
N SER A 238 18.88 20.23 -8.25
CA SER A 238 17.60 20.93 -8.23
C SER A 238 16.55 20.12 -9.00
N GLY A 239 15.39 19.86 -8.39
CA GLY A 239 14.20 19.37 -9.09
C GLY A 239 13.65 18.04 -8.54
N LEU A 240 12.53 18.13 -7.82
CA LEU A 240 11.67 17.00 -7.48
C LEU A 240 10.91 16.59 -8.75
N VAL A 241 11.14 15.38 -9.27
CA VAL A 241 10.34 14.80 -10.36
C VAL A 241 9.52 13.67 -9.76
N PRO A 242 8.22 13.87 -9.49
CA PRO A 242 7.30 12.75 -9.27
C PRO A 242 7.51 11.75 -10.40
N GLY A 243 7.86 10.51 -10.07
CA GLY A 243 7.86 9.47 -11.09
C GLY A 243 6.93 8.35 -10.74
N GLU A 244 6.75 7.51 -11.74
CA GLU A 244 5.48 6.85 -11.99
C GLU A 244 5.44 5.46 -11.34
N CYS A 245 6.37 5.16 -10.43
CA CYS A 245 6.62 3.84 -9.83
C CYS A 245 6.82 2.70 -10.85
N LEU A 246 7.00 3.02 -12.15
CA LEU A 246 7.00 2.05 -13.24
C LEU A 246 8.31 1.26 -13.33
N ALA A 247 9.46 1.89 -13.06
CA ALA A 247 10.75 1.22 -13.19
C ALA A 247 11.05 0.27 -12.01
N GLY A 248 10.36 0.46 -10.89
CA GLY A 248 10.38 -0.44 -9.74
C GLY A 248 9.33 -1.56 -9.83
N ALA A 249 8.44 -1.50 -10.83
CA ALA A 249 7.28 -2.38 -10.93
C ALA A 249 7.68 -3.86 -10.97
N LEU A 250 7.07 -4.63 -10.07
CA LEU A 250 7.26 -6.07 -9.99
C LEU A 250 6.60 -6.75 -11.19
N PHE A 251 7.27 -7.75 -11.78
CA PHE A 251 6.61 -8.66 -12.70
C PHE A 251 5.55 -9.44 -11.92
N TRP A 252 4.30 -9.41 -12.36
CA TRP A 252 3.19 -9.98 -11.57
C TRP A 252 3.40 -11.46 -11.16
N ARG A 253 4.08 -12.29 -11.95
CA ARG A 253 4.38 -13.69 -11.57
C ARG A 253 5.41 -13.81 -10.45
N ASP A 254 6.34 -12.85 -10.36
CA ASP A 254 7.33 -12.82 -9.29
C ASP A 254 6.62 -12.57 -7.94
N LEU A 255 5.48 -11.87 -7.90
CA LEU A 255 4.67 -11.74 -6.67
C LEU A 255 4.20 -13.10 -6.15
N TYR A 256 3.67 -13.97 -7.02
CA TYR A 256 3.23 -15.31 -6.64
C TYR A 256 4.39 -16.14 -6.09
N SER A 257 5.56 -16.06 -6.73
CA SER A 257 6.75 -16.80 -6.29
C SER A 257 7.23 -16.32 -4.93
N ILE A 258 7.30 -14.99 -4.71
CA ILE A 258 7.73 -14.41 -3.44
C ILE A 258 6.72 -14.72 -2.33
N ALA A 259 5.42 -14.62 -2.62
CA ALA A 259 4.36 -14.93 -1.65
C ALA A 259 4.47 -16.38 -1.16
N GLU A 260 4.69 -17.33 -2.07
CA GLU A 260 4.92 -18.74 -1.75
C GLU A 260 6.21 -18.94 -0.95
N GLU A 261 7.33 -18.33 -1.37
CA GLU A 261 8.61 -18.38 -0.64
C GLU A 261 8.50 -17.89 0.81
N VAL A 262 7.71 -16.84 1.04
CA VAL A 262 7.49 -16.24 2.37
C VAL A 262 6.49 -17.05 3.21
N GLY A 263 5.53 -17.71 2.57
CA GLY A 263 4.51 -18.53 3.24
C GLY A 263 3.10 -17.92 3.27
N PHE A 264 2.83 -16.87 2.48
CA PHE A 264 1.48 -16.36 2.28
C PHE A 264 0.61 -17.34 1.48
N SER A 265 -0.71 -17.16 1.56
CA SER A 265 -1.64 -17.72 0.57
C SER A 265 -1.29 -17.24 -0.84
N PRO A 266 -1.73 -17.96 -1.89
CA PRO A 266 -1.72 -17.41 -3.25
C PRO A 266 -2.34 -16.00 -3.29
N PRO A 267 -1.70 -15.02 -3.94
CA PRO A 267 -2.26 -13.67 -4.07
C PRO A 267 -3.65 -13.67 -4.74
N CYS A 268 -4.63 -13.10 -4.06
CA CYS A 268 -5.98 -12.89 -4.59
C CYS A 268 -6.07 -11.48 -5.21
N LEU A 269 -6.36 -11.41 -6.51
CA LEU A 269 -6.50 -10.13 -7.22
C LEU A 269 -7.84 -9.49 -6.87
N VAL A 270 -7.85 -8.31 -6.28
CA VAL A 270 -9.07 -7.59 -5.87
C VAL A 270 -9.56 -6.64 -6.97
N THR A 271 -8.67 -5.80 -7.48
CA THR A 271 -8.94 -4.88 -8.58
C THR A 271 -7.70 -4.74 -9.45
N ALA A 272 -7.88 -4.48 -10.76
CA ALA A 272 -6.80 -4.15 -11.68
C ALA A 272 -7.25 -3.07 -12.66
N SER A 273 -6.38 -2.09 -12.90
CA SER A 273 -6.59 -1.00 -13.87
C SER A 273 -5.39 -0.92 -14.80
N PRO A 274 -5.59 -0.96 -16.13
CA PRO A 274 -4.50 -0.72 -17.07
C PRO A 274 -3.92 0.69 -16.91
N ILE A 275 -2.60 0.78 -16.96
CA ILE A 275 -1.86 2.04 -16.99
C ILE A 275 -1.45 2.31 -18.44
N THR A 276 -1.81 3.48 -18.94
CA THR A 276 -1.43 3.98 -20.26
C THR A 276 -0.29 4.97 -20.13
N ILE A 277 0.71 4.83 -21.01
CA ILE A 277 1.85 5.73 -21.11
C ILE A 277 1.58 6.64 -22.30
N GLY A 278 1.18 7.88 -22.06
CA GLY A 278 0.83 8.82 -23.13
C GLY A 278 2.02 9.49 -23.81
N ASN A 279 3.24 9.24 -23.33
CA ASN A 279 4.47 9.81 -23.86
C ASN A 279 5.20 8.81 -24.75
N LYS A 280 5.25 9.12 -26.05
CA LYS A 280 5.91 8.29 -27.07
C LYS A 280 7.37 7.94 -26.76
N GLU A 281 8.15 8.87 -26.18
CA GLU A 281 9.54 8.59 -25.79
C GLU A 281 9.62 7.54 -24.68
N LEU A 282 8.65 7.53 -23.76
CA LEU A 282 8.56 6.54 -22.69
C LEU A 282 8.01 5.21 -23.23
N GLU A 283 7.04 5.24 -24.15
CA GLU A 283 6.56 4.05 -24.88
C GLU A 283 7.72 3.32 -25.57
N ASP A 284 8.59 4.04 -26.26
CA ASP A 284 9.76 3.47 -26.92
C ASP A 284 10.74 2.82 -25.92
N VAL A 285 10.87 3.37 -24.71
CA VAL A 285 11.73 2.82 -23.64
C VAL A 285 11.12 1.55 -23.03
N VAL A 286 9.81 1.53 -22.77
CA VAL A 286 9.13 0.37 -22.15
C VAL A 286 8.87 -0.76 -23.14
N GLY A 287 8.82 -0.46 -24.44
CA GLY A 287 8.51 -1.42 -25.50
C GLY A 287 7.14 -2.08 -25.31
N ASP A 288 7.07 -3.40 -25.47
CA ASP A 288 5.83 -4.17 -25.34
C ASP A 288 5.37 -4.39 -23.89
N CYS A 289 6.11 -3.87 -22.91
CA CYS A 289 5.77 -4.04 -21.50
C CYS A 289 4.51 -3.25 -21.15
N ARG A 290 3.50 -3.95 -20.62
CA ARG A 290 2.25 -3.35 -20.15
C ARG A 290 2.27 -3.24 -18.64
N PHE A 291 1.60 -2.22 -18.13
CA PHE A 291 1.52 -1.95 -16.69
C PHE A 291 0.07 -1.96 -16.23
N VAL A 292 -0.15 -2.44 -15.01
CA VAL A 292 -1.44 -2.41 -14.33
C VAL A 292 -1.25 -1.90 -12.91
N SER A 293 -2.13 -1.01 -12.45
CA SER A 293 -2.31 -0.74 -11.03
C SER A 293 -3.23 -1.83 -10.49
N ALA A 294 -2.74 -2.68 -9.59
CA ALA A 294 -3.51 -3.79 -9.06
C ALA A 294 -3.51 -3.81 -7.53
N THR A 295 -4.65 -4.17 -6.97
CA THR A 295 -4.83 -4.40 -5.54
C THR A 295 -4.87 -5.90 -5.30
N TYR A 296 -4.01 -6.37 -4.41
CA TYR A 296 -3.95 -7.77 -4.00
C TYR A 296 -4.24 -7.91 -2.51
N ARG A 297 -4.75 -9.08 -2.15
CA ARG A 297 -4.82 -9.56 -0.77
C ARG A 297 -4.12 -10.90 -0.62
N LEU A 298 -3.29 -11.01 0.40
CA LEU A 298 -2.51 -12.19 0.77
C LEU A 298 -2.78 -12.50 2.24
N PHE A 299 -3.02 -13.76 2.59
CA PHE A 299 -3.35 -14.16 3.96
C PHE A 299 -2.24 -15.01 4.58
N LYS A 300 -1.97 -14.80 5.87
CA LYS A 300 -1.17 -15.71 6.69
C LYS A 300 -2.06 -16.85 7.17
N VAL A 301 -2.37 -17.78 6.27
CA VAL A 301 -3.25 -18.93 6.56
C VAL A 301 -2.53 -19.91 7.49
N PRO A 302 -3.08 -20.25 8.67
CA PRO A 302 -2.44 -21.17 9.59
C PRO A 302 -2.20 -22.56 8.97
N ALA A 303 -1.09 -23.20 9.36
CA ALA A 303 -0.78 -24.55 8.92
C ALA A 303 -1.89 -25.53 9.34
N GLY A 304 -2.32 -26.39 8.40
CA GLY A 304 -3.38 -27.38 8.65
C GLY A 304 -4.82 -26.86 8.53
N SER A 305 -5.04 -25.56 8.27
CA SER A 305 -6.40 -25.01 8.06
C SER A 305 -7.07 -25.46 6.75
N ARG A 306 -6.30 -26.02 5.80
CA ARG A 306 -6.80 -26.50 4.52
C ARG A 306 -7.41 -27.89 4.68
N THR A 307 -8.69 -27.95 5.02
CA THR A 307 -9.41 -29.23 5.24
C THR A 307 -10.12 -29.78 3.99
N GLY A 308 -10.14 -29.01 2.89
CA GLY A 308 -10.82 -29.37 1.64
C GLY A 308 -11.80 -28.29 1.19
N PRO A 309 -12.40 -28.43 -0.02
CA PRO A 309 -13.39 -27.49 -0.53
C PRO A 309 -14.65 -27.48 0.34
N GLY A 310 -15.44 -26.42 0.22
CA GLY A 310 -16.63 -26.24 1.03
C GLY A 310 -17.65 -25.31 0.41
N GLN A 311 -18.69 -25.03 1.18
CA GLN A 311 -19.75 -24.10 0.85
C GLN A 311 -19.74 -22.96 1.85
N ALA A 312 -19.64 -21.74 1.34
CA ALA A 312 -19.62 -20.52 2.13
C ALA A 312 -20.95 -19.76 1.97
N THR A 313 -21.49 -19.28 3.08
CA THR A 313 -22.67 -18.40 3.10
C THR A 313 -22.34 -17.15 3.91
N TYR A 314 -22.33 -16.00 3.23
CA TYR A 314 -22.10 -14.70 3.86
C TYR A 314 -23.35 -14.22 4.61
N ASN A 315 -23.17 -13.67 5.81
CA ASN A 315 -24.28 -13.25 6.68
C ASN A 315 -24.62 -11.75 6.63
N GLY A 316 -23.98 -10.97 5.75
CA GLY A 316 -24.24 -9.52 5.67
C GLY A 316 -23.64 -8.70 6.81
N GLY A 317 -22.84 -9.31 7.69
CA GLY A 317 -22.38 -8.72 8.93
C GLY A 317 -21.21 -7.74 8.82
N ILE A 318 -20.86 -7.27 7.62
CA ILE A 318 -19.80 -6.28 7.37
C ILE A 318 -20.44 -4.94 6.99
N ALA A 319 -20.16 -3.91 7.78
CA ALA A 319 -20.69 -2.57 7.56
C ALA A 319 -20.28 -2.01 6.18
N GLY A 320 -21.25 -1.49 5.43
CA GLY A 320 -21.09 -1.01 4.06
C GLY A 320 -21.11 -2.11 2.98
N HIS A 321 -21.16 -3.38 3.40
CA HIS A 321 -21.17 -4.56 2.54
C HIS A 321 -22.29 -5.52 2.95
N GLU A 322 -23.42 -5.01 3.44
CA GLU A 322 -24.48 -5.82 4.02
C GLU A 322 -25.15 -6.74 2.99
N ARG A 323 -25.30 -6.25 1.74
CA ARG A 323 -25.95 -7.00 0.66
C ARG A 323 -25.00 -7.95 -0.07
N GLU A 324 -23.77 -7.51 -0.27
CA GLU A 324 -22.77 -8.28 -0.99
C GLU A 324 -21.35 -7.87 -0.57
N LEU A 325 -20.46 -8.86 -0.53
CA LEU A 325 -19.03 -8.70 -0.38
C LEU A 325 -18.34 -9.16 -1.67
N VAL A 326 -17.81 -8.22 -2.43
CA VAL A 326 -16.91 -8.53 -3.55
C VAL A 326 -15.51 -8.75 -2.97
N PHE A 327 -15.20 -10.01 -2.67
CA PHE A 327 -13.98 -10.38 -1.95
C PHE A 327 -12.74 -10.25 -2.82
N ASP A 328 -12.80 -10.75 -4.04
CA ASP A 328 -11.75 -10.62 -5.05
C ASP A 328 -12.35 -10.73 -6.47
N ALA A 329 -11.50 -10.84 -7.50
CA ALA A 329 -11.92 -10.95 -8.89
C ALA A 329 -12.69 -12.25 -9.20
N ASN A 330 -12.57 -13.28 -8.37
CA ASN A 330 -13.18 -14.59 -8.56
C ASN A 330 -14.41 -14.78 -7.65
N PHE A 331 -14.41 -14.19 -6.46
CA PHE A 331 -15.43 -14.42 -5.44
C PHE A 331 -16.21 -13.16 -5.09
N THR A 332 -17.52 -13.22 -5.33
CA THR A 332 -18.51 -12.28 -4.79
C THR A 332 -19.53 -13.07 -3.99
N PHE A 333 -19.71 -12.70 -2.72
CA PHE A 333 -20.63 -13.36 -1.80
C PHE A 333 -21.81 -12.44 -1.53
N LYS A 334 -22.99 -12.81 -2.02
CA LYS A 334 -24.23 -12.13 -1.66
C LYS A 334 -24.76 -12.68 -0.33
N GLU A 335 -25.40 -11.83 0.43
CA GLU A 335 -26.01 -12.21 1.70
C GLU A 335 -26.96 -13.41 1.51
N GLY A 336 -26.77 -14.45 2.33
CA GLY A 336 -27.63 -15.64 2.35
C GLY A 336 -27.46 -16.61 1.18
N GLU A 337 -26.70 -16.25 0.14
CA GLU A 337 -26.42 -17.15 -0.98
C GLU A 337 -25.30 -18.14 -0.63
N VAL A 338 -25.46 -19.39 -1.08
CA VAL A 338 -24.46 -20.45 -0.92
C VAL A 338 -23.50 -20.40 -2.12
N VAL A 339 -22.21 -20.30 -1.83
CA VAL A 339 -21.14 -20.26 -2.84
C VAL A 339 -20.17 -21.42 -2.61
N ASP A 340 -19.92 -22.23 -3.64
CA ASP A 340 -18.87 -23.25 -3.58
C ASP A 340 -17.50 -22.57 -3.60
N VAL A 341 -16.63 -22.96 -2.66
CA VAL A 341 -15.29 -22.41 -2.48
C VAL A 341 -14.27 -23.55 -2.47
N ASP A 342 -13.08 -23.28 -3.01
CA ASP A 342 -11.98 -24.22 -2.94
C ASP A 342 -11.42 -24.32 -1.51
N ALA A 343 -10.45 -25.24 -1.33
CA ALA A 343 -9.84 -25.47 -0.03
C ALA A 343 -9.06 -24.27 0.52
N GLU A 344 -8.53 -23.41 -0.36
CA GLU A 344 -7.77 -22.22 0.03
C GLU A 344 -8.73 -21.16 0.56
N MET A 345 -9.76 -20.82 -0.22
CA MET A 345 -10.75 -19.83 0.15
C MET A 345 -11.55 -20.26 1.39
N ALA A 346 -11.90 -21.54 1.51
CA ALA A 346 -12.49 -22.06 2.73
C ALA A 346 -11.58 -21.82 3.95
N ALA A 347 -10.28 -22.11 3.83
CA ALA A 347 -9.32 -21.90 4.92
C ALA A 347 -9.17 -20.42 5.26
N ILE A 348 -9.09 -19.53 4.26
CA ILE A 348 -9.01 -18.07 4.44
C ILE A 348 -10.23 -17.57 5.20
N LEU A 349 -11.44 -17.91 4.75
CA LEU A 349 -12.67 -17.46 5.38
C LEU A 349 -12.79 -17.97 6.82
N GLN A 350 -12.38 -19.21 7.10
CA GLN A 350 -12.46 -19.81 8.44
C GLN A 350 -11.41 -19.29 9.43
N SER A 351 -10.22 -18.92 8.95
CA SER A 351 -9.07 -18.62 9.82
C SER A 351 -8.77 -17.13 9.96
N SER A 352 -9.39 -16.27 9.16
CA SER A 352 -9.20 -14.82 9.20
C SER A 352 -10.29 -14.10 9.99
N ARG A 353 -10.19 -12.77 10.08
CA ARG A 353 -11.24 -11.91 10.67
C ARG A 353 -12.62 -12.03 10.01
N PHE A 354 -12.71 -12.67 8.83
CA PHE A 354 -13.97 -12.94 8.15
C PHE A 354 -14.73 -14.14 8.73
N ALA A 355 -14.14 -14.95 9.63
CA ALA A 355 -14.73 -16.19 10.13
C ALA A 355 -16.15 -16.04 10.68
N GLU A 356 -16.41 -15.00 11.47
CA GLU A 356 -17.74 -14.76 12.04
C GLU A 356 -18.75 -14.19 11.03
N LYS A 357 -18.29 -13.85 9.82
CA LYS A 357 -19.12 -13.29 8.73
C LYS A 357 -19.61 -14.37 7.76
N PHE A 358 -19.07 -15.58 7.89
CA PHE A 358 -19.35 -16.69 6.99
C PHE A 358 -19.76 -17.94 7.76
N LEU A 359 -20.82 -18.59 7.31
CA LEU A 359 -21.08 -19.98 7.64
C LEU A 359 -20.37 -20.85 6.60
N ILE A 360 -19.40 -21.65 7.03
CA ILE A 360 -18.68 -22.58 6.15
C ILE A 360 -19.11 -24.02 6.46
N ARG A 361 -19.58 -24.73 5.44
CA ARG A 361 -19.92 -26.16 5.52
C ARG A 361 -18.89 -26.94 4.71
N ALA A 362 -18.33 -28.00 5.29
CA ALA A 362 -17.46 -28.91 4.55
C ALA A 362 -18.24 -29.51 3.37
N GLY A 363 -17.59 -29.60 2.19
CA GLY A 363 -18.18 -30.31 1.07
C GLY A 363 -18.47 -31.75 1.49
N GLY A 364 -19.74 -32.16 1.44
CA GLY A 364 -20.11 -33.55 1.67
C GLY A 364 -19.33 -34.44 0.69
N ALA A 365 -18.88 -35.61 1.14
CA ALA A 365 -18.11 -36.58 0.36
C ALA A 365 -18.90 -37.22 -0.82
N ASN A 366 -19.78 -36.48 -1.49
CA ASN A 366 -20.69 -36.94 -2.52
C ASN A 366 -20.82 -35.97 -3.71
N ALA A 367 -19.75 -35.26 -4.08
CA ALA A 367 -19.66 -34.63 -5.38
C ALA A 367 -18.72 -35.47 -6.26
N ALA A 368 -19.31 -36.26 -7.14
CA ALA A 368 -18.61 -36.96 -8.21
C ALA A 368 -17.72 -35.96 -8.97
N ALA A 369 -16.50 -36.37 -9.27
CA ALA A 369 -15.56 -35.62 -10.10
C ALA A 369 -16.27 -35.08 -11.36
N PRO A 370 -16.03 -33.82 -11.77
CA PRO A 370 -16.47 -33.39 -13.08
C PRO A 370 -15.74 -34.28 -14.10
N GLN A 371 -16.49 -35.10 -14.82
CA GLN A 371 -16.00 -35.74 -16.02
C GLN A 371 -15.55 -34.62 -16.96
N GLY A 372 -14.27 -34.61 -17.30
CA GLY A 372 -13.75 -33.75 -18.35
C GLY A 372 -14.54 -33.99 -19.63
N CYS A 373 -15.08 -32.92 -20.18
CA CYS A 373 -15.55 -32.88 -21.56
C CYS A 373 -14.67 -31.90 -22.33
N CYS A 374 -13.82 -32.51 -23.16
CA CYS A 374 -13.18 -32.09 -24.41
C CYS A 374 -12.63 -30.66 -24.53
#